data_AF-Q5ZQ52-F1
#
_entry.id   AF-Q5ZQ52-F1
#
_cell.length_a   1.000
_cell.length_b   1.000
_cell.length_c   1.000
_cell.angle_alpha   90.00
_cell.angle_beta   90.00
_cell.angle_gamma   90.00
#
_symmetry.space_group_name_H-M   'P 1'
#
loop_
_entity.id
_entity.type
_entity.pdbx_description
1 polymer ?
#
loop_
_entity_poly.entity_id
_entity_poly.type
_entity_poly.pdbx_seq_one_letter_code
_entity_poly.pdbx_strand_id
1 'polypeptide(L)' 'MYLGDLLLMVFCMLILVICVLVGVAFLTLLERKVLGYIQICSGLMKLL' A
#
# COMPACT_ATOMS: atom_id res chain seq x y z
N MET A 1 35.75 6.06 -11.85
CA MET A 1 34.37 6.60 -11.73
C MET A 1 33.46 5.41 -11.98
N TYR A 2 32.72 4.84 -10.99
CA TYR A 2 31.49 4.05 -11.28
C TYR A 2 30.90 3.20 -10.15
N LEU A 3 31.69 2.62 -9.24
CA LEU A 3 31.12 1.54 -8.38
C LEU A 3 30.17 2.07 -7.30
N GLY A 4 30.48 3.23 -6.71
CA GLY A 4 29.65 3.88 -5.70
C GLY A 4 28.33 4.40 -6.26
N ASP A 5 28.35 4.95 -7.48
CA ASP A 5 27.16 5.44 -8.18
C ASP A 5 26.18 4.30 -8.51
N LEU A 6 26.70 3.14 -8.91
CA LEU A 6 25.89 1.93 -9.15
C LEU A 6 25.21 1.44 -7.87
N LEU A 7 25.93 1.43 -6.75
CA LEU A 7 25.39 1.01 -5.44
C LEU A 7 24.29 1.97 -4.97
N LEU A 8 24.50 3.27 -5.15
CA LEU A 8 23.51 4.31 -4.81
C LEU A 8 22.23 4.18 -5.67
N MET A 9 22.38 3.90 -6.96
CA MET A 9 21.24 3.65 -7.86
C MET A 9 20.39 2.46 -7.41
N VAL A 10 21.03 1.35 -7.01
CA VAL A 10 20.32 0.17 -6.50
C VAL A 10 19.60 0.47 -5.19
N PHE A 11 20.22 1.23 -4.29
CA PHE A 11 19.61 1.61 -3.01
C PHE A 11 18.38 2.50 -3.20
N CYS A 12 18.43 3.46 -4.12
CA CYS A 12 17.27 4.27 -4.47
C CYS A 12 16.10 3.43 -5.00
N MET A 13 16.36 2.47 -5.88
CA MET A 13 15.32 1.56 -6.39
C MET A 13 14.68 0.72 -5.28
N LEU A 14 15.49 0.22 -4.34
CA LEU A 14 15.01 -0.53 -3.17
C LEU A 14 14.07 0.29 -2.30
N ILE A 15 14.43 1.55 -2.00
CA ILE A 15 13.58 2.46 -1.22
C ILE A 15 12.27 2.75 -1.95
N LEU A 16 12.32 2.99 -3.27
CA LEU A 16 11.11 3.25 -4.06
C LEU A 16 10.12 2.09 -3.99
N VAL A 17 10.60 0.84 -4.09
CA VAL A 17 9.76 -0.35 -3.98
C VAL A 17 9.12 -0.47 -2.59
N ILE A 18 9.89 -0.19 -1.52
CA ILE A 18 9.36 -0.21 -0.15
C ILE A 18 8.28 0.86 0.03
N CYS A 19 8.51 2.09 -0.45
CA CYS A 19 7.52 3.17 -0.39
C CYS A 19 6.22 2.81 -1.11
N VAL A 20 6.30 2.16 -2.28
CA VAL A 20 5.12 1.70 -3.02
C VAL A 20 4.38 0.60 -2.25
N LEU A 21 5.08 -0.38 -1.70
CA LEU A 21 4.47 -1.46 -0.90
C LEU A 21 3.73 -0.92 0.33
N VAL A 22 4.32 0.06 1.02
CA VAL A 22 3.68 0.74 2.14
C VAL A 22 2.41 1.47 1.66
N GLY A 23 2.48 2.20 0.55
CA GLY A 23 1.31 2.87 -0.04
C GLY A 23 0.17 1.91 -0.41
N VAL A 24 0.49 0.79 -1.05
CA VAL A 24 -0.48 -0.25 -1.44
C VAL A 24 -1.13 -0.89 -0.20
N ALA A 25 -0.36 -1.13 0.87
CA ALA A 25 -0.89 -1.65 2.12
C ALA A 25 -1.92 -0.68 2.75
N PHE A 26 -1.61 0.62 2.79
CA PHE A 26 -2.54 1.64 3.28
C PHE A 26 -3.80 1.77 2.40
N LEU A 27 -3.65 1.71 1.08
CA LEU A 27 -4.77 1.74 0.14
C LEU A 27 -5.71 0.55 0.41
N THR A 28 -5.16 -0.65 0.57
CA THR A 28 -5.93 -1.87 0.88
C THR A 28 -6.67 -1.76 2.21
N LEU A 29 -6.04 -1.20 3.25
CA LEU A 29 -6.69 -0.95 4.54
C LEU A 29 -7.83 0.06 4.43
N LEU A 30 -7.67 1.10 3.61
CA LEU A 30 -8.70 2.10 3.35
C LEU A 30 -9.89 1.49 2.61
N GLU A 31 -9.65 0.68 1.58
CA GLU A 31 -10.70 -0.04 0.86
C GLU A 31 -11.52 -0.92 1.79
N ARG A 32 -10.90 -1.61 2.77
CA ARG A 32 -11.63 -2.41 3.77
C ARG A 32 -12.46 -1.57 4.74
N LYS A 33 -12.01 -0.36 5.10
CA LYS A 33 -12.83 0.58 5.90
C LYS A 33 -13.99 1.15 5.09
N VAL A 34 -13.76 1.49 3.83
CA VAL A 34 -14.80 2.02 2.94
C VAL A 34 -15.85 0.95 2.63
N LEU A 35 -15.45 -0.29 2.30
CA LEU A 35 -16.40 -1.40 2.12
C LEU A 35 -17.20 -1.67 3.40
N GLY A 36 -16.56 -1.64 4.57
CA GLY A 36 -17.26 -1.76 5.85
C GLY A 36 -18.26 -0.63 6.09
N TYR A 37 -17.90 0.61 5.76
CA TYR A 37 -18.80 1.77 5.87
C TYR A 37 -19.99 1.67 4.91
N ILE A 38 -19.75 1.25 3.67
CA ILE A 38 -20.80 1.03 2.66
C ILE A 38 -21.72 -0.12 3.09
N GLN A 39 -21.18 -1.21 3.62
CA GLN A 39 -21.97 -2.35 4.14
C GLN A 39 -22.85 -1.96 5.33
N ILE A 40 -22.39 -1.06 6.20
CA ILE A 40 -23.19 -0.51 7.30
C ILE A 40 -24.32 0.39 6.77
N CYS A 41 -24.08 1.16 5.72
CA CYS A 41 -25.06 2.08 5.13
C CYS A 41 -26.12 1.36 4.26
N SER A 42 -25.74 0.27 3.57
CA SER A 42 -26.67 -0.60 2.81
C SER A 42 -27.38 -1.67 3.65
N GLY A 43 -27.02 -1.82 4.94
CA GLY A 43 -27.88 -2.50 5.92
C GLY A 43 -28.01 -4.03 5.82
N LEU A 44 -27.09 -4.77 5.20
CA LEU A 44 -27.22 -6.24 5.04
C LEU A 44 -26.21 -7.10 5.84
N MET A 45 -25.10 -6.55 6.31
CA MET A 45 -23.93 -7.38 6.69
C MET A 45 -23.73 -7.47 8.21
N LYS A 46 -24.64 -8.09 8.95
CA LYS A 46 -24.38 -8.45 10.36
C LYS A 46 -24.72 -9.90 10.75
N LEU A 47 -25.18 -10.76 9.83
CA LEU A 47 -25.59 -12.12 10.23
C LEU A 47 -25.46 -13.22 9.15
N LEU A 48 -24.57 -13.06 8.16
CA LEU A 48 -24.15 -14.16 7.27
C LEU A 48 -22.63 -14.15 7.13
#